data_AF-A0A432T410-F1
#
_entry.id   AF-A0A432T410-F1
#
_cell.length_a   1.000
_cell.length_b   1.000
_cell.length_c   1.000
_cell.angle_alpha   90.00
_cell.angle_beta   90.00
_cell.angle_gamma   90.00
#
_symmetry.space_group_name_H-M   'P 1'
#
loop_
_entity.id
_entity.type
_entity.pdbx_description
1 polymer ?
#
loop_
_entity_poly.entity_id
_entity_poly.type
_entity_poly.pdbx_seq_one_letter_code
_entity_poly.pdbx_strand_id
1 'polypeptide(L)'
;MLVRSGKMQFLFWAAFFAVILYLWIMTVGIQTFVLPEESPMELPQNVVTLMFMLYVLLTIDLMIGLIMATMIDNRYYQKFFGVFIVIAFVSVVGAKSLFG
;
A
#
# COMPACT_ATOMS: atom_id res chain seq x y z
N MET A 1 -9.69 -25.56 14.06
CA MET A 1 -8.66 -26.10 13.14
C MET A 1 -8.96 -25.63 11.72
N LEU A 2 -8.40 -24.48 11.32
CA LEU A 2 -8.49 -23.98 9.95
C LEU A 2 -7.42 -24.68 9.11
N VAL A 3 -7.77 -25.81 8.50
CA VAL A 3 -7.01 -26.33 7.35
C VAL A 3 -7.32 -25.38 6.18
N ARG A 4 -6.77 -24.16 6.23
CA ARG A 4 -6.84 -23.22 5.12
C ARG A 4 -5.81 -23.66 4.10
N SER A 5 -6.27 -24.06 2.91
CA SER A 5 -5.44 -24.25 1.72
C SER A 5 -4.33 -23.19 1.68
N GLY A 6 -3.08 -23.57 1.39
CA GLY A 6 -1.95 -22.64 1.36
C GLY A 6 -2.20 -21.39 0.51
N LYS A 7 -3.08 -21.49 -0.49
CA LYS A 7 -3.58 -20.36 -1.30
C LYS A 7 -4.32 -19.30 -0.46
N MET A 8 -5.17 -19.73 0.47
CA MET A 8 -5.89 -18.82 1.38
C MET A 8 -4.99 -18.21 2.46
N GLN A 9 -3.96 -18.94 2.89
CA GLN A 9 -2.93 -18.36 3.77
C GLN A 9 -2.13 -17.29 3.03
N PHE A 10 -1.73 -17.56 1.77
CA PHE A 10 -1.06 -16.58 0.93
C PHE A 10 -1.88 -15.30 0.76
N LEU A 11 -3.16 -15.39 0.41
CA LEU A 11 -4.02 -14.21 0.26
C LEU A 11 -4.18 -13.42 1.57
N PHE A 12 -4.27 -14.12 2.70
CA PHE A 12 -4.29 -13.45 4.00
C PHE A 12 -3.00 -12.68 4.26
N TRP A 13 -1.85 -13.30 4.00
CA TRP A 13 -0.55 -12.65 4.19
C TRP A 13 -0.32 -11.49 3.23
N ALA A 14 -0.69 -11.62 1.95
CA ALA A 14 -0.62 -10.53 0.98
C ALA A 14 -1.53 -9.37 1.41
N ALA A 15 -2.77 -9.64 1.81
CA ALA A 15 -3.68 -8.60 2.30
C ALA A 15 -3.16 -7.90 3.56
N PHE A 16 -2.61 -8.68 4.50
CA PHE A 16 -2.02 -8.16 5.73
C PHE A 16 -0.79 -7.29 5.43
N PHE A 17 0.09 -7.75 4.54
CA PHE A 17 1.29 -7.02 4.13
C PHE A 17 0.95 -5.71 3.40
N ALA A 18 -0.03 -5.73 2.49
CA ALA A 18 -0.55 -4.53 1.83
C ALA A 18 -1.02 -3.47 2.84
N VAL A 19 -1.75 -3.88 3.89
CA VAL A 19 -2.21 -2.97 4.94
C VAL A 19 -1.04 -2.37 5.73
N ILE A 20 -0.06 -3.19 6.11
CA ILE A 20 1.14 -2.71 6.82
C ILE A 20 1.93 -1.74 5.94
N LEU A 21 2.15 -2.08 4.67
CA LEU A 21 2.85 -1.21 3.72
C LEU A 21 2.13 0.13 3.59
N TYR A 22 0.81 0.12 3.45
CA TYR A 22 0.03 1.36 3.35
C TYR A 22 0.10 2.20 4.62
N LEU A 23 -0.03 1.58 5.80
CA LEU A 23 0.13 2.29 7.08
C LEU A 23 1.53 2.87 7.23
N TRP A 24 2.56 2.18 6.75
CA TRP A 24 3.93 2.68 6.78
C TRP A 24 4.10 3.90 5.86
N ILE A 25 3.59 3.83 4.63
CA ILE A 25 3.57 4.97 3.71
C ILE A 25 2.88 6.17 4.35
N MET A 26 1.71 5.96 4.96
CA MET A 26 0.97 7.03 5.65
C MET A 26 1.76 7.61 6.82
N THR A 27 2.42 6.76 7.61
CA THR A 27 3.23 7.20 8.75
C THR A 27 4.41 8.07 8.29
N VAL A 28 5.14 7.61 7.27
CA VAL A 28 6.26 8.37 6.68
C VAL A 28 5.75 9.70 6.09
N GLY A 29 4.64 9.67 5.35
CA GLY A 29 4.05 10.89 4.78
C GLY A 29 3.61 11.90 5.85
N ILE A 30 2.94 11.45 6.91
CA ILE A 30 2.49 12.30 8.00
C ILE A 30 3.68 12.90 8.75
N GLN A 31 4.66 12.08 9.15
CA GLN A 31 5.85 12.56 9.87
C GLN A 31 6.67 13.57 9.05
N THR A 32 6.71 13.39 7.74
CA THR A 32 7.57 14.22 6.89
C THR A 32 6.89 15.53 6.48
N PHE A 33 5.58 15.51 6.22
CA PHE A 33 4.89 16.62 5.57
C PHE A 33 3.80 17.28 6.40
N VAL A 34 3.26 16.59 7.41
CA VAL A 34 2.19 17.11 8.27
C VAL A 34 2.71 17.48 9.65
N LEU A 35 3.59 16.66 10.23
CA LEU A 35 4.17 16.82 11.56
C LEU A 35 5.71 16.79 11.54
N PRO A 36 6.37 17.67 10.77
CA PRO A 36 7.83 17.72 10.76
C PRO A 36 8.38 18.19 12.12
N GLU A 37 9.35 17.47 12.68
CA GLU A 37 10.12 17.92 13.85
C GLU A 37 10.99 19.15 13.52
N GLU A 38 11.48 19.22 12.28
CA GLU A 38 12.18 20.38 11.72
C GLU A 38 11.57 20.71 10.35
N SER A 39 11.19 21.98 10.13
CA SER A 39 10.63 22.41 8.85
C SER A 39 11.67 22.20 7.74
N PRO A 40 11.43 21.30 6.76
CA PRO A 40 12.42 21.03 5.73
C PRO A 40 12.64 22.30 4.91
N MET A 41 13.86 22.85 4.91
CA MET A 41 14.23 23.96 4.02
C MET A 41 14.22 23.52 2.55
N GLU A 42 14.35 22.21 2.31
CA GLU A 42 14.34 21.57 1.00
C GLU A 42 13.48 20.30 1.04
N LEU A 43 12.92 19.90 -0.11
CA LEU A 43 12.19 18.63 -0.25
C LEU A 43 13.12 17.46 0.11
N PRO A 44 12.80 16.64 1.13
CA PRO A 44 13.67 15.55 1.57
C PRO A 44 13.69 14.42 0.53
N GLN A 45 14.61 14.51 -0.44
CA GLN A 45 14.69 13.63 -1.60
C GLN A 45 14.81 12.15 -1.21
N ASN A 46 15.52 11.84 -0.13
CA ASN A 46 15.64 10.48 0.41
C ASN A 46 14.28 9.91 0.84
N VAL A 47 13.44 10.74 1.46
CA VAL A 47 12.11 10.32 1.93
C VAL A 47 11.15 10.16 0.76
N VAL A 48 11.19 11.07 -0.22
CA VAL A 48 10.38 10.96 -1.44
C VAL A 48 10.74 9.67 -2.20
N THR A 49 12.03 9.36 -2.30
CA THR A 49 12.53 8.12 -2.93
C THR A 49 12.04 6.88 -2.17
N LEU A 50 12.09 6.92 -0.83
CA LEU A 50 11.54 5.85 0.02
C LEU A 50 10.03 5.66 -0.21
N MET A 51 9.25 6.73 -0.19
CA MET A 51 7.80 6.67 -0.44
C MET A 51 7.51 6.11 -1.83
N PHE A 52 8.25 6.51 -2.86
CA PHE A 52 8.12 5.97 -4.20
C PHE A 52 8.37 4.44 -4.22
N MET A 53 9.45 3.99 -3.59
CA MET A 53 9.75 2.55 -3.47
C MET A 53 8.64 1.80 -2.72
N LEU A 54 8.12 2.35 -1.62
CA LEU A 54 7.03 1.74 -0.86
C LEU A 54 5.73 1.66 -1.67
N TYR A 55 5.39 2.68 -2.45
CA TYR A 55 4.23 2.65 -3.35
C TYR A 55 4.38 1.62 -4.47
N VAL A 56 5.58 1.48 -5.04
CA VAL A 56 5.87 0.44 -6.04
C VAL A 56 5.70 -0.95 -5.44
N LEU A 57 6.26 -1.18 -4.25
CA LEU A 57 6.10 -2.44 -3.53
C LEU A 57 4.64 -2.75 -3.21
N LEU A 58 3.89 -1.75 -2.72
CA LEU A 58 2.46 -1.88 -2.47
C LEU A 58 1.70 -2.24 -3.75
N THR A 59 2.02 -1.59 -4.88
CA THR A 59 1.35 -1.85 -6.16
C THR A 59 1.60 -3.29 -6.62
N ILE A 60 2.85 -3.77 -6.53
CA ILE A 60 3.21 -5.15 -6.88
C ILE A 60 2.47 -6.15 -5.99
N ASP A 61 2.46 -5.94 -4.68
CA ASP A 61 1.78 -6.82 -3.72
C ASP A 61 0.26 -6.89 -3.99
N LEU A 62 -0.38 -5.73 -4.21
CA LEU A 62 -1.80 -5.65 -4.55
C LEU A 62 -2.12 -6.35 -5.87
N MET A 63 -1.27 -6.20 -6.90
CA MET A 63 -1.45 -6.88 -8.18
C MET A 63 -1.32 -8.40 -8.04
N ILE A 64 -0.30 -8.89 -7.33
CA ILE A 64 -0.10 -10.31 -7.07
C ILE A 64 -1.28 -10.88 -6.27
N GLY A 65 -1.72 -10.17 -5.23
CA GLY A 65 -2.88 -10.53 -4.43
C GLY A 65 -4.16 -10.61 -5.26
N LEU A 66 -4.40 -9.62 -6.13
CA LEU A 66 -5.56 -9.59 -7.03
C LEU A 66 -5.53 -10.74 -8.05
N ILE A 67 -4.37 -10.99 -8.68
CA ILE A 67 -4.20 -12.10 -9.63
C ILE A 67 -4.49 -13.43 -8.92
N MET A 68 -3.90 -13.67 -7.76
CA MET A 68 -4.10 -14.90 -7.01
C MET A 68 -5.55 -15.06 -6.56
N ALA A 69 -6.19 -13.98 -6.10
CA ALA A 69 -7.61 -13.99 -5.73
C ALA A 69 -8.53 -14.27 -6.92
N THR A 70 -8.15 -13.81 -8.12
CA THR A 70 -8.85 -14.09 -9.38
C THR A 70 -8.68 -15.56 -9.79
N MET A 71 -7.45 -16.08 -9.73
CA MET A 71 -7.15 -17.48 -10.07
C MET A 71 -7.87 -18.50 -9.19
N ILE A 72 -8.15 -18.17 -7.93
CA ILE A 72 -8.88 -19.06 -7.01
C ILE A 72 -10.36 -18.72 -6.88
N ASP A 73 -10.88 -17.82 -7.72
CA ASP A 73 -12.26 -17.30 -7.71
C ASP A 73 -12.74 -16.84 -6.32
N ASN A 74 -11.85 -16.20 -5.55
CA ASN A 74 -12.19 -15.67 -4.23
C ASN A 74 -12.69 -14.23 -4.32
N ARG A 75 -14.01 -14.08 -4.42
CA ARG A 75 -14.68 -12.77 -4.52
C ARG A 75 -14.39 -11.81 -3.37
N TYR A 76 -14.13 -12.31 -2.16
CA TYR A 76 -13.81 -11.45 -1.02
C TYR A 76 -12.46 -10.75 -1.23
N TYR A 77 -11.42 -11.52 -1.54
CA TYR A 77 -10.09 -10.95 -1.76
C TYR A 77 -9.98 -10.16 -3.07
N GLN A 78 -10.71 -10.55 -4.13
CA GLN A 78 -10.79 -9.74 -5.36
C GLN A 78 -11.31 -8.33 -5.06
N LYS A 79 -12.40 -8.23 -4.28
CA LYS A 79 -12.94 -6.92 -3.85
C LYS A 79 -11.97 -6.19 -2.93
N PHE A 80 -11.36 -6.88 -1.97
CA PHE A 80 -10.39 -6.29 -1.05
C PHE A 80 -9.23 -5.63 -1.81
N PHE A 81 -8.52 -6.39 -2.66
CA PHE A 81 -7.39 -5.87 -3.42
C PHE A 81 -7.83 -4.79 -4.42
N GLY A 82 -8.99 -4.95 -5.05
CA GLY A 82 -9.54 -3.92 -5.95
C GLY A 82 -9.81 -2.59 -5.25
N VAL A 83 -10.45 -2.61 -4.07
CA VAL A 83 -10.67 -1.40 -3.26
C VAL A 83 -9.34 -0.82 -2.80
N PHE A 84 -8.39 -1.66 -2.39
CA PHE A 84 -7.09 -1.19 -1.93
C PHE A 84 -6.26 -0.52 -3.03
N ILE A 85 -6.37 -0.99 -4.28
CA ILE A 85 -5.76 -0.32 -5.45
C ILE A 85 -6.34 1.08 -5.62
N VAL A 86 -7.66 1.24 -5.49
CA VAL A 86 -8.30 2.56 -5.56
C VAL A 86 -7.81 3.46 -4.42
N ILE A 87 -7.72 2.94 -3.20
CA ILE A 87 -7.21 3.69 -2.04
C ILE A 87 -5.76 4.14 -2.29
N ALA A 88 -4.88 3.24 -2.75
CA ALA A 88 -3.50 3.56 -3.06
C ALA A 88 -3.39 4.59 -4.19
N PHE A 89 -4.24 4.51 -5.20
CA PHE A 89 -4.27 5.50 -6.28
C PHE A 89 -4.71 6.88 -5.77
N VAL A 90 -5.79 6.93 -4.99
CA VAL A 90 -6.29 8.17 -4.39
C VAL A 90 -5.25 8.79 -3.45
N SER A 91 -4.51 7.98 -2.70
CA SER A 91 -3.46 8.48 -1.81
C SER A 91 -2.28 9.07 -2.58
N VAL A 92 -1.87 8.46 -3.70
CA VAL A 92 -0.83 9.03 -4.58
C VAL A 92 -1.29 10.34 -5.20
N VAL A 93 -2.53 10.40 -5.70
CA VAL A 93 -3.09 11.63 -6.28
C VAL A 93 -3.21 12.73 -5.23
N GLY A 94 -3.68 12.39 -4.02
CA GLY A 94 -3.76 13.32 -2.90
C GLY A 94 -2.38 13.82 -2.48
N ALA A 95 -1.38 12.93 -2.41
CA ALA A 95 0.01 13.34 -2.15
C ALA A 95 0.51 14.30 -3.24
N LYS A 96 0.30 13.99 -4.52
CA LYS A 96 0.69 14.88 -5.63
C LYS A 96 0.04 16.27 -5.50
N SER A 97 -1.26 16.34 -5.17
CA SER A 97 -1.95 17.63 -5.00
C SER A 97 -1.40 18.50 -3.88
N LEU A 98 -0.73 17.90 -2.88
CA LEU A 98 -0.07 18.64 -1.80
C LEU A 98 1.30 19.21 -2.21
N PHE A 99 1.94 18.65 -3.25
CA PHE A 99 3.26 19.06 -3.73
C PHE A 99 3.26 19.88 -5.03
N GLY A 100 2.10 20.02 -5.71
CA GLY A 100 1.97 20.76 -6.98
C GLY A 100 1.87 19.85 -8.20
#